data_AF-A0A813DJB2-F1
#
_entry.id   AF-A0A813DJB2-F1
#
_cell.length_a   1.000
_cell.length_b   1.000
_cell.length_c   1.000
_cell.angle_alpha   90.00
_cell.angle_beta   90.00
_cell.angle_gamma   90.00
#
_symmetry.space_group_name_H-M   'P 1'
#
loop_
_entity.id
_entity.type
_entity.pdbx_description
1 polymer ?
#
loop_
_entity_poly.entity_id
_entity_poly.type
_entity_poly.pdbx_seq_one_letter_code
_entity_poly.pdbx_strand_id
1 'polypeptide(L)'
;ATYAIVRVLSDLAAQQGAGSREKELASRWERRLARMCASAVPLFYHGGGLLRAVATLRSSRTDSARFPNNSQTDMTTVPAFLDDAYEGELMVLFVDLLANWTGYPENGAAEKFAIWEKKQSRVKAVNYTTPDGTNLTVQEGFWFSSHEQWKLMVLPYLNLPLVREVFTNVEHVRLLDAIQRRVPGLFASSLGPPNVRCGKMGGYCNAVGVQKVASQPVQWDQCVSPYGAYPSILIDRGAGLAWYNTMLSLPHMQTLTGSVESSDVAGTSVATVQTWDTKTTTVLAMLGGSGPMLRKFLARDGLLVRFELVVGRMYAASFPMDMARAGRADARLPLPPHGLLPPHWEEHRSEYSSCGCNATAAANMLGVAVTVPDAHVPSSAIPSQYPCWVGAIIWLFLVCFQQQC
;
A
#
# COMPACT_ATOMS: atom_id res chain seq x y z
N ALA A 1 7.30 2.23 -8.48
CA ALA A 1 6.63 1.71 -9.70
C ALA A 1 7.51 1.82 -10.96
N THR A 2 7.88 3.01 -11.46
CA THR A 2 8.69 3.17 -12.70
C THR A 2 9.92 2.27 -12.75
N TYR A 3 10.72 2.24 -11.68
CA TYR A 3 11.91 1.38 -11.59
C TYR A 3 11.59 -0.12 -11.81
N ALA A 4 10.50 -0.63 -11.23
CA ALA A 4 10.05 -2.01 -11.44
C ALA A 4 9.68 -2.25 -12.91
N ILE A 5 8.88 -1.36 -13.49
CA ILE A 5 8.42 -1.46 -14.89
C ILE A 5 9.61 -1.49 -15.83
N VAL A 6 10.56 -0.59 -15.64
CA VAL A 6 11.80 -0.56 -16.41
C VAL A 6 12.49 -1.90 -16.36
N ARG A 7 12.74 -2.44 -15.16
CA ARG A 7 13.46 -3.71 -15.02
C ARG A 7 12.71 -4.90 -15.62
N VAL A 8 11.39 -4.98 -15.44
CA VAL A 8 10.58 -6.02 -16.07
C VAL A 8 10.63 -5.92 -17.60
N LEU A 9 10.51 -4.72 -18.16
CA LEU A 9 10.57 -4.52 -19.61
C LEU A 9 11.96 -4.79 -20.17
N SER A 10 13.03 -4.44 -19.44
CA SER A 10 14.39 -4.79 -19.83
C SER A 10 14.56 -6.32 -19.88
N ASP A 11 14.03 -7.04 -18.90
CA ASP A 11 14.08 -8.51 -18.87
C ASP A 11 13.30 -9.11 -20.05
N LEU A 12 12.09 -8.62 -20.34
CA LEU A 12 11.30 -9.04 -21.50
C LEU A 12 12.02 -8.75 -22.82
N ALA A 13 12.63 -7.58 -22.96
CA ALA A 13 13.36 -7.18 -24.15
C ALA A 13 14.65 -7.99 -24.37
N ALA A 14 15.20 -8.60 -23.31
CA ALA A 14 16.39 -9.44 -23.35
C ALA A 14 16.09 -10.92 -23.65
N GLN A 15 14.81 -11.34 -23.61
CA GLN A 15 14.43 -12.72 -23.93
C GLN A 15 14.69 -13.04 -25.41
N GLN A 16 15.07 -14.29 -25.70
CA GLN A 16 15.23 -14.77 -27.08
C GLN A 16 13.89 -14.65 -27.82
N GLY A 17 13.92 -14.06 -29.02
CA GLY A 17 12.71 -13.82 -29.82
C GLY A 17 11.94 -12.53 -29.47
N ALA A 18 12.43 -11.71 -28.53
CA ALA A 18 11.80 -10.41 -28.24
C ALA A 18 11.76 -9.50 -29.48
N GLY A 19 10.55 -9.02 -29.81
CA GLY A 19 10.28 -8.18 -30.96
C GLY A 19 10.85 -6.77 -30.82
N SER A 20 10.75 -5.99 -31.91
CA SER A 20 11.17 -4.59 -31.92
C SER A 20 10.34 -3.73 -30.98
N ARG A 21 9.05 -4.04 -30.81
CA ARG A 21 8.11 -3.29 -29.96
C ARG A 21 8.47 -3.38 -28.48
N GLU A 22 8.82 -4.56 -27.98
CA GLU A 22 9.20 -4.78 -26.58
C GLU A 22 10.50 -4.01 -26.25
N LYS A 23 11.48 -4.08 -27.16
CA LYS A 23 12.75 -3.34 -27.04
C LYS A 23 12.55 -1.83 -27.06
N GLU A 24 11.70 -1.34 -27.95
CA GLU A 24 11.37 0.09 -28.01
C GLU A 24 10.67 0.55 -26.73
N LEU A 25 9.70 -0.22 -26.23
CA LEU A 25 8.98 0.09 -25.01
C LEU A 25 9.93 0.13 -23.80
N ALA A 26 10.80 -0.87 -23.65
CA ALA A 26 11.83 -0.89 -22.61
C ALA A 26 12.72 0.37 -22.68
N SER A 27 13.21 0.70 -23.88
CA SER A 27 14.05 1.88 -24.11
C SER A 27 13.36 3.20 -23.74
N ARG A 28 12.06 3.35 -24.02
CA ARG A 28 11.27 4.53 -23.64
C ARG A 28 11.14 4.66 -22.12
N TRP A 29 10.87 3.55 -21.43
CA TRP A 29 10.78 3.55 -19.96
C TRP A 29 12.13 3.80 -19.30
N GLU A 30 13.23 3.28 -19.86
CA GLU A 30 14.59 3.56 -19.39
C GLU A 30 14.89 5.07 -19.46
N ARG A 31 14.58 5.71 -20.60
CA ARG A 31 14.72 7.17 -20.75
C ARG A 31 13.88 7.94 -19.74
N ARG A 32 12.66 7.47 -19.44
CA ARG A 32 11.81 8.07 -18.40
C ARG A 32 12.46 7.98 -17.01
N LEU A 33 12.98 6.82 -16.63
CA LEU A 33 13.66 6.65 -15.34
C LEU A 33 14.92 7.51 -15.26
N ALA A 34 15.76 7.50 -16.30
CA ALA A 34 16.96 8.34 -16.37
C ALA A 34 16.61 9.83 -16.19
N ARG A 35 15.51 10.29 -16.82
CA ARG A 35 15.00 11.65 -16.63
C ARG A 35 14.59 11.93 -15.19
N MET A 36 13.85 11.00 -14.55
CA MET A 36 13.48 11.13 -13.13
C MET A 36 14.72 11.25 -12.25
N CYS A 37 15.70 10.36 -12.42
CA CYS A 37 16.98 10.37 -11.69
C CYS A 37 17.73 11.71 -11.82
N ALA A 38 17.81 12.25 -13.03
CA ALA A 38 18.49 13.52 -13.30
C ALA A 38 17.77 14.73 -12.68
N SER A 39 16.44 14.68 -12.58
CA SER A 39 15.63 15.80 -12.05
C SER A 39 15.40 15.77 -10.55
N ALA A 40 15.58 14.62 -9.88
CA ALA A 40 15.11 14.43 -8.51
C ALA A 40 15.83 15.32 -7.49
N VAL A 41 17.16 15.43 -7.55
CA VAL A 41 17.92 16.33 -6.66
C VAL A 41 17.55 17.80 -6.93
N PRO A 42 17.62 18.33 -8.16
CA PRO A 42 17.19 19.69 -8.45
C PRO A 42 15.77 20.04 -7.98
N LEU A 43 14.81 19.13 -8.19
CA LEU A 43 13.41 19.37 -7.82
C LEU A 43 13.19 19.31 -6.32
N PHE A 44 13.65 18.25 -5.67
CA PHE A 44 13.19 17.89 -4.33
C PHE A 44 14.22 18.14 -3.24
N TYR A 45 15.51 18.13 -3.55
CA TYR A 45 16.52 18.36 -2.52
C TYR A 45 16.61 19.85 -2.20
N HIS A 46 16.32 20.20 -0.93
CA HIS A 46 16.40 21.57 -0.45
C HIS A 46 17.80 21.93 0.03
N GLY A 47 18.57 20.96 0.54
CA GLY A 47 19.84 21.17 1.23
C GLY A 47 19.74 20.79 2.71
N GLY A 48 20.88 20.50 3.35
CA GLY A 48 20.96 20.23 4.79
C GLY A 48 20.16 19.02 5.27
N GLY A 49 20.02 18.00 4.42
CA GLY A 49 19.24 16.80 4.72
C GLY A 49 17.75 16.90 4.44
N LEU A 50 17.25 18.03 3.93
CA LEU A 50 15.81 18.26 3.76
C LEU A 50 15.35 17.96 2.33
N LEU A 51 14.33 17.11 2.19
CA LEU A 51 13.62 16.87 0.92
C LEU A 51 12.25 17.53 0.97
N ARG A 52 11.92 18.34 -0.04
CA ARG A 52 10.62 19.00 -0.18
C ARG A 52 9.50 17.96 -0.29
N ALA A 53 8.43 18.15 0.48
CA ALA A 53 7.18 17.40 0.28
C ALA A 53 6.48 17.84 -1.02
N VAL A 54 6.44 19.16 -1.24
CA VAL A 54 5.92 19.78 -2.47
C VAL A 54 6.96 20.72 -3.03
N ALA A 55 7.32 20.51 -4.30
CA ALA A 55 8.20 21.39 -5.07
C ALA A 55 7.36 22.29 -5.97
N THR A 56 7.26 23.57 -5.63
CA THR A 56 6.59 24.57 -6.47
C THR A 56 7.53 24.97 -7.60
N LEU A 57 7.05 24.87 -8.84
CA LEU A 57 7.80 25.28 -10.02
C LEU A 57 7.57 26.76 -10.32
N ARG A 58 8.64 27.49 -10.59
CA ARG A 58 8.55 28.86 -11.13
C ARG A 58 7.95 28.86 -12.52
N SER A 59 8.29 27.85 -13.32
CA SER A 59 7.71 27.62 -14.64
C SER A 59 7.64 26.12 -14.93
N SER A 60 6.46 25.65 -15.33
CA SER A 60 6.26 24.27 -15.81
C SER A 60 6.88 24.00 -17.18
N ARG A 61 7.34 25.04 -17.88
CA ARG A 61 8.02 24.92 -19.19
C ARG A 61 9.53 24.79 -19.06
N THR A 62 10.07 25.05 -17.87
CA THR A 62 11.52 25.03 -17.63
C THR A 62 11.96 23.66 -17.13
N ASP A 63 13.03 23.14 -17.73
CA ASP A 63 13.61 21.85 -17.35
C ASP A 63 14.41 21.96 -16.05
N SER A 64 13.83 21.51 -14.94
CA SER A 64 14.48 21.56 -13.63
C SER A 64 15.75 20.70 -13.54
N ALA A 65 15.95 19.69 -14.41
CA ALA A 65 17.20 18.93 -14.43
C ALA A 65 18.38 19.77 -14.96
N ARG A 66 18.09 20.79 -15.79
CA ARG A 66 19.08 21.72 -16.34
C ARG A 66 19.13 23.05 -15.57
N PHE A 67 18.01 23.45 -14.97
CA PHE A 67 17.85 24.72 -14.27
C PHE A 67 17.37 24.46 -12.84
N PRO A 68 18.27 24.14 -11.90
CA PRO A 68 17.91 23.75 -10.54
C PRO A 68 17.26 24.85 -9.71
N ASN A 69 17.35 26.11 -10.14
CA ASN A 69 16.65 27.25 -9.52
C ASN A 69 15.16 27.35 -9.91
N ASN A 70 14.63 26.43 -10.71
CA ASN A 70 13.23 26.42 -11.13
C ASN A 70 12.28 25.86 -10.06
N SER A 71 12.79 25.22 -9.01
CA SER A 71 12.02 24.65 -7.90
C SER A 71 12.22 25.45 -6.62
N GLN A 72 11.14 25.59 -5.85
CA GLN A 72 11.16 26.15 -4.50
C GLN A 72 10.31 25.31 -3.55
N THR A 73 10.61 25.40 -2.25
CA THR A 73 9.81 24.73 -1.23
C THR A 73 8.48 25.44 -1.07
N ASP A 74 7.38 24.70 -1.11
CA ASP A 74 6.10 25.22 -0.66
C ASP A 74 6.04 25.17 0.87
N MET A 75 6.16 26.34 1.51
CA MET A 75 6.10 26.48 2.96
C MET A 75 4.65 26.51 3.50
N THR A 76 3.64 26.53 2.62
CA THR A 76 2.22 26.49 3.02
C THR A 76 1.70 25.07 3.19
N THR A 77 2.40 24.08 2.62
CA THR A 77 2.09 22.66 2.80
C THR A 77 2.69 22.15 4.11
N VAL A 78 1.91 21.35 4.85
CA VAL A 78 2.36 20.67 6.08
C VAL A 78 2.23 19.15 5.89
N PRO A 79 3.32 18.37 6.06
CA PRO A 79 4.68 18.84 6.31
C PRO A 79 5.32 19.46 5.06
N ALA A 80 6.19 20.45 5.23
CA ALA A 80 6.93 21.05 4.11
C ALA A 80 8.04 20.12 3.58
N PHE A 81 8.45 19.12 4.37
CA PHE A 81 9.53 18.21 4.07
C PHE A 81 9.14 16.75 4.33
N LEU A 82 9.79 15.82 3.63
CA LEU A 82 9.59 14.37 3.74
C LEU A 82 10.51 13.74 4.79
N ASP A 83 10.40 14.18 6.04
CA ASP A 83 11.24 13.75 7.16
C ASP A 83 10.61 12.67 8.05
N ASP A 84 9.32 12.35 7.91
CA ASP A 84 8.64 11.28 8.64
C ASP A 84 8.89 9.87 8.07
N ALA A 85 8.42 8.81 8.74
CA ALA A 85 8.68 7.43 8.34
C ALA A 85 7.55 6.80 7.48
N TYR A 86 6.71 7.60 6.82
CA TYR A 86 5.53 7.10 6.10
C TYR A 86 5.82 6.95 4.60
N GLU A 87 4.86 7.27 3.73
CA GLU A 87 4.92 7.04 2.28
C GLU A 87 6.00 7.87 1.59
N GLY A 88 6.24 9.10 2.09
CA GLY A 88 7.26 10.03 1.59
C GLY A 88 8.68 9.46 1.64
N GLU A 89 8.94 8.47 2.49
CA GLU A 89 10.20 7.73 2.53
C GLU A 89 10.55 7.05 1.22
N LEU A 90 9.57 6.68 0.39
CA LEU A 90 9.83 6.13 -0.95
C LEU A 90 10.54 7.14 -1.85
N MET A 91 10.23 8.44 -1.72
CA MET A 91 10.92 9.49 -2.44
C MET A 91 12.33 9.72 -1.89
N VAL A 92 12.50 9.66 -0.56
CA VAL A 92 13.82 9.71 0.09
C VAL A 92 14.72 8.60 -0.44
N LEU A 93 14.23 7.36 -0.51
CA LEU A 93 14.97 6.23 -1.05
C LEU A 93 15.24 6.37 -2.54
N PHE A 94 14.31 6.89 -3.33
CA PHE A 94 14.58 7.20 -4.73
C PHE A 94 15.74 8.18 -4.87
N VAL A 95 15.76 9.23 -4.05
CA VAL A 95 16.82 10.25 -4.05
C VAL A 95 18.16 9.67 -3.58
N ASP A 96 18.20 8.89 -2.50
CA ASP A 96 19.45 8.30 -1.99
C ASP A 96 20.04 7.26 -2.97
N LEU A 97 19.18 6.38 -3.51
CA LEU A 97 19.62 5.22 -4.29
C LEU A 97 19.81 5.51 -5.78
N LEU A 98 18.97 6.35 -6.38
CA LEU A 98 18.86 6.45 -7.84
C LEU A 98 19.12 7.85 -8.41
N ALA A 99 19.00 8.92 -7.61
CA ALA A 99 19.15 10.26 -8.15
C ALA A 99 20.60 10.58 -8.53
N ASN A 100 20.74 11.55 -9.45
CA ASN A 100 22.05 12.03 -9.84
C ASN A 100 22.58 13.06 -8.81
N TRP A 101 23.70 12.74 -8.18
CA TRP A 101 24.37 13.58 -7.17
C TRP A 101 25.72 14.15 -7.65
N THR A 102 26.05 14.06 -8.94
CA THR A 102 27.35 14.51 -9.47
C THR A 102 27.66 16.00 -9.23
N GLY A 103 26.66 16.82 -8.91
CA GLY A 103 26.84 18.23 -8.54
C GLY A 103 27.27 18.45 -7.08
N TYR A 104 27.39 17.40 -6.28
CA TYR A 104 27.76 17.46 -4.86
C TYR A 104 29.08 16.72 -4.60
N PRO A 105 29.89 17.15 -3.61
CA PRO A 105 31.09 16.44 -3.20
C PRO A 105 30.83 14.97 -2.89
N GLU A 106 31.76 14.09 -3.27
CA GLU A 106 31.68 12.64 -3.02
C GLU A 106 30.33 12.03 -3.43
N ASN A 107 29.76 12.49 -4.54
CA ASN A 107 28.44 12.04 -5.03
C ASN A 107 27.33 12.18 -3.96
N GLY A 108 27.39 13.28 -3.19
CA GLY A 108 26.38 13.64 -2.18
C GLY A 108 26.45 12.84 -0.88
N ALA A 109 27.59 12.23 -0.53
CA ALA A 109 27.70 11.36 0.65
C ALA A 109 27.23 12.04 1.95
N ALA A 110 27.70 13.26 2.22
CA ALA A 110 27.32 14.04 3.40
C ALA A 110 25.83 14.41 3.40
N GLU A 111 25.30 14.84 2.26
CA GLU A 111 23.89 15.21 2.11
C GLU A 111 22.97 14.00 2.32
N LYS A 112 23.32 12.84 1.75
CA LYS A 112 22.62 11.57 1.95
C LYS A 112 22.62 11.16 3.41
N PHE A 113 23.75 11.32 4.11
CA PHE A 113 23.82 11.06 5.55
C PHE A 113 22.89 11.99 6.34
N ALA A 114 22.92 13.30 6.04
CA ALA A 114 22.05 14.28 6.70
C ALA A 114 20.56 14.00 6.49
N ILE A 115 20.16 13.51 5.30
CA ILE A 115 18.78 13.09 5.04
C ILE A 115 18.32 12.01 6.04
N TRP A 116 19.15 10.97 6.20
CA TRP A 116 18.82 9.87 7.11
C TRP A 116 18.89 10.25 8.58
N GLU A 117 19.80 11.14 8.97
CA GLU A 117 19.86 11.68 10.34
C GLU A 117 18.57 12.44 10.71
N LYS A 118 18.11 13.34 9.83
CA LYS A 118 16.84 14.08 10.03
C LYS A 118 15.66 13.12 10.14
N LYS A 119 15.63 12.13 9.26
CA LYS A 119 14.55 11.15 9.19
C LYS A 119 14.48 10.23 10.41
N GLN A 120 15.63 9.73 10.85
CA GLN A 120 15.75 8.89 12.04
C GLN A 120 15.19 9.60 13.28
N SER A 121 15.37 10.91 13.42
CA SER A 121 14.80 11.69 14.53
C SER A 121 13.26 11.73 14.57
N ARG A 122 12.59 11.35 13.47
CA ARG A 122 11.12 11.26 13.36
C ARG A 122 10.59 9.84 13.53
N VAL A 123 11.44 8.83 13.51
CA VAL A 123 11.04 7.45 13.75
C VAL A 123 10.98 7.23 15.25
N LYS A 124 9.77 7.20 15.80
CA LYS A 124 9.56 7.01 17.25
C LYS A 124 8.94 5.67 17.55
N ALA A 125 9.47 5.02 18.59
CA ALA A 125 8.86 3.86 19.21
C ALA A 125 7.88 4.32 20.30
N VAL A 126 6.65 3.82 20.23
CA VAL A 126 5.61 4.05 21.24
C VAL A 126 4.99 2.71 21.64
N ASN A 127 4.48 2.64 22.87
CA ASN A 127 3.89 1.41 23.39
C ASN A 127 2.36 1.49 23.36
N TYR A 128 1.74 0.40 22.90
CA TYR A 128 0.33 0.12 23.10
C TYR A 128 0.19 -0.91 24.21
N THR A 129 -0.45 -0.54 25.32
CA THR A 129 -0.74 -1.49 26.41
C THR A 129 -2.02 -2.26 26.10
N THR A 130 -1.90 -3.57 25.96
CA THR A 130 -3.02 -4.50 25.75
C THR A 130 -3.82 -4.70 27.06
N PRO A 131 -5.04 -5.27 26.99
CA PRO A 131 -5.87 -5.49 28.18
C PRO A 131 -5.24 -6.42 29.24
N ASP A 132 -4.34 -7.31 28.84
CA ASP A 132 -3.59 -8.20 29.75
C ASP A 132 -2.32 -7.53 30.33
N GLY A 133 -2.10 -6.24 30.04
CA GLY A 133 -0.96 -5.46 30.55
C GLY A 133 0.32 -5.58 29.73
N THR A 134 0.33 -6.34 28.62
CA THR A 134 1.48 -6.44 27.73
C THR A 134 1.69 -5.12 26.96
N ASN A 135 2.94 -4.64 26.89
CA ASN A 135 3.27 -3.48 26.08
C ASN A 135 3.76 -3.92 24.69
N LEU A 136 2.99 -3.62 23.65
CA LEU A 136 3.40 -3.82 22.27
C LEU A 136 4.08 -2.55 21.76
N THR A 137 5.38 -2.63 21.49
CA THR A 137 6.13 -1.52 20.90
C THR A 137 5.88 -1.46 19.39
N VAL A 138 5.49 -0.29 18.90
CA VAL A 138 5.15 -0.02 17.50
C VAL A 138 5.80 1.28 17.03
N GLN A 139 5.87 1.46 15.71
CA GLN A 139 6.17 2.78 15.14
C GLN A 139 4.99 3.73 15.38
N GLU A 140 5.26 4.90 15.97
CA GLU A 140 4.28 5.97 16.08
C GLU A 140 3.75 6.33 14.68
N GLY A 141 2.42 6.41 14.56
CA GLY A 141 1.76 6.83 13.32
C GLY A 141 1.54 8.34 13.27
N PHE A 142 1.19 8.86 12.10
CA PHE A 142 0.66 10.22 12.00
C PHE A 142 -0.74 10.22 12.62
N TRP A 143 -1.66 9.49 11.99
CA TRP A 143 -2.93 9.06 12.59
C TRP A 143 -2.96 7.56 12.87
N PHE A 144 -1.90 6.84 12.47
CA PHE A 144 -1.86 5.37 12.44
C PHE A 144 -2.84 4.79 11.41
N SER A 145 -3.14 5.55 10.35
CA SER A 145 -3.92 5.12 9.19
C SER A 145 -3.18 3.98 8.47
N SER A 146 -3.89 2.97 7.95
CA SER A 146 -3.20 1.89 7.21
C SER A 146 -2.41 2.41 6.02
N HIS A 147 -2.85 3.52 5.40
CA HIS A 147 -2.21 4.17 4.26
C HIS A 147 -0.74 4.55 4.53
N GLU A 148 -0.39 4.88 5.77
CA GLU A 148 0.96 5.26 6.20
C GLU A 148 2.01 4.15 5.97
N GLN A 149 1.55 2.91 5.76
CA GLN A 149 2.41 1.76 5.54
C GLN A 149 2.67 1.44 4.07
N TRP A 150 2.32 2.34 3.13
CA TRP A 150 2.39 2.06 1.69
C TRP A 150 3.75 1.55 1.24
N LYS A 151 4.82 2.03 1.90
CA LYS A 151 6.20 1.64 1.63
C LYS A 151 6.46 0.14 1.75
N LEU A 152 5.74 -0.57 2.64
CA LEU A 152 5.88 -2.02 2.86
C LEU A 152 5.44 -2.83 1.64
N MET A 153 4.43 -2.33 0.92
CA MET A 153 3.95 -2.94 -0.31
C MET A 153 4.93 -2.73 -1.46
N VAL A 154 5.63 -1.59 -1.47
CA VAL A 154 6.46 -1.18 -2.60
C VAL A 154 7.86 -1.81 -2.52
N LEU A 155 8.61 -1.54 -1.44
CA LEU A 155 10.02 -1.92 -1.28
C LEU A 155 10.19 -3.06 -0.26
N PRO A 156 11.35 -3.76 -0.24
CA PRO A 156 11.53 -4.97 0.58
C PRO A 156 11.77 -4.70 2.07
N TYR A 157 10.99 -3.82 2.70
CA TYR A 157 11.06 -3.53 4.14
C TYR A 157 10.87 -4.78 5.00
N LEU A 158 9.87 -5.60 4.65
CA LEU A 158 9.54 -6.81 5.38
C LEU A 158 10.60 -7.92 5.23
N ASN A 159 11.66 -7.72 4.44
CA ASN A 159 12.82 -8.62 4.40
C ASN A 159 13.83 -8.34 5.52
N LEU A 160 13.76 -7.18 6.18
CA LEU A 160 14.58 -6.85 7.34
C LEU A 160 13.90 -7.37 8.62
N PRO A 161 14.53 -8.27 9.41
CA PRO A 161 13.87 -8.93 10.54
C PRO A 161 13.26 -7.95 11.55
N LEU A 162 14.04 -6.97 12.02
CA LEU A 162 13.54 -5.97 12.98
C LEU A 162 12.36 -5.17 12.43
N VAL A 163 12.44 -4.75 11.17
CA VAL A 163 11.35 -3.99 10.51
C VAL A 163 10.09 -4.86 10.41
N ARG A 164 10.23 -6.13 10.03
CA ARG A 164 9.11 -7.08 10.02
C ARG A 164 8.48 -7.19 11.40
N GLU A 165 9.29 -7.31 12.46
CA GLU A 165 8.78 -7.41 13.83
C GLU A 165 8.03 -6.16 14.28
N VAL A 166 8.57 -4.96 14.01
CA VAL A 166 7.88 -3.69 14.27
C VAL A 166 6.51 -3.66 13.58
N PHE A 167 6.45 -3.99 12.29
CA PHE A 167 5.19 -3.91 11.54
C PHE A 167 4.22 -5.05 11.83
N THR A 168 4.71 -6.21 12.30
CA THR A 168 3.83 -7.23 12.88
C THR A 168 3.13 -6.70 14.13
N ASN A 169 3.86 -6.04 15.03
CA ASN A 169 3.26 -5.41 16.22
C ASN A 169 2.28 -4.29 15.83
N VAL A 170 2.62 -3.48 14.83
CA VAL A 170 1.74 -2.41 14.32
C VAL A 170 0.40 -2.99 13.87
N GLU A 171 0.41 -4.08 13.09
CA GLU A 171 -0.83 -4.71 12.64
C GLU A 171 -1.56 -5.41 13.77
N HIS A 172 -0.85 -6.02 14.73
CA HIS A 172 -1.50 -6.58 15.90
C HIS A 172 -2.25 -5.50 16.71
N VAL A 173 -1.64 -4.33 16.91
CA VAL A 173 -2.28 -3.17 17.55
C VAL A 173 -3.50 -2.70 16.77
N ARG A 174 -3.40 -2.59 15.44
CA ARG A 174 -4.52 -2.18 14.58
C ARG A 174 -5.74 -3.09 14.76
N LEU A 175 -5.52 -4.40 14.73
CA LEU A 175 -6.59 -5.39 14.84
C LEU A 175 -7.15 -5.47 16.26
N LEU A 176 -6.29 -5.42 17.29
CA LEU A 176 -6.75 -5.37 18.68
C LEU A 176 -7.57 -4.12 18.98
N ASP A 177 -7.17 -2.96 18.46
CA ASP A 177 -7.91 -1.71 18.67
C ASP A 177 -9.32 -1.80 18.06
N ALA A 178 -9.44 -2.32 16.83
CA ALA A 178 -10.73 -2.56 16.19
C ALA A 178 -11.61 -3.51 17.01
N ILE A 179 -11.04 -4.59 17.56
CA ILE A 179 -11.75 -5.55 18.43
C ILE A 179 -12.25 -4.86 19.71
N GLN A 180 -11.36 -4.17 20.43
CA GLN A 180 -11.70 -3.52 21.70
C GLN A 180 -12.79 -2.48 21.53
N ARG A 181 -12.76 -1.75 20.41
CA ARG A 181 -13.73 -0.71 20.09
C ARG A 181 -14.99 -1.24 19.40
N ARG A 182 -15.07 -2.54 19.11
CA ARG A 182 -16.15 -3.17 18.35
C ARG A 182 -16.40 -2.49 17.00
N VAL A 183 -15.33 -2.16 16.28
CA VAL A 183 -15.37 -1.56 14.94
C VAL A 183 -15.41 -2.67 13.90
N PRO A 184 -16.42 -2.75 13.01
CA PRO A 184 -16.56 -3.80 12.00
C PRO A 184 -15.66 -3.58 10.78
N GLY A 185 -14.41 -3.22 11.02
CA GLY A 185 -13.45 -2.93 9.96
C GLY A 185 -12.21 -2.25 10.47
N LEU A 186 -11.42 -1.73 9.53
CA LEU A 186 -10.13 -1.11 9.78
C LEU A 186 -10.10 0.30 9.19
N PHE A 187 -9.41 1.19 9.90
CA PHE A 187 -9.31 2.60 9.56
C PHE A 187 -8.18 2.86 8.58
N ALA A 188 -8.51 3.56 7.49
CA ALA A 188 -7.54 4.09 6.56
C ALA A 188 -8.15 5.25 5.77
N SER A 189 -7.32 6.23 5.43
CA SER A 189 -7.75 7.50 4.84
C SER A 189 -8.52 7.29 3.52
N SER A 190 -9.77 7.72 3.43
CA SER A 190 -10.64 7.41 2.28
C SER A 190 -11.74 8.44 2.13
N LEU A 191 -12.46 8.43 1.01
CA LEU A 191 -13.70 9.22 0.92
C LEU A 191 -14.73 8.62 1.87
N GLY A 192 -15.38 9.48 2.67
CA GLY A 192 -16.36 9.08 3.68
C GLY A 192 -17.76 8.91 3.09
N PRO A 193 -18.59 8.04 3.68
CA PRO A 193 -20.00 7.96 3.32
C PRO A 193 -20.74 9.29 3.60
N PRO A 194 -21.86 9.56 2.89
CA PRO A 194 -22.62 10.81 3.05
C PRO A 194 -23.04 11.15 4.49
N ASN A 195 -23.28 10.15 5.34
CA ASN A 195 -23.69 10.34 6.74
C ASN A 195 -22.51 10.53 7.71
N VAL A 196 -21.27 10.38 7.25
CA VAL A 196 -20.07 10.56 8.07
C VAL A 196 -19.53 11.99 7.89
N ARG A 197 -19.20 12.64 9.00
CA ARG A 197 -18.65 14.00 9.04
C ARG A 197 -17.14 14.02 8.87
N CYS A 198 -16.62 13.63 7.71
CA CYS A 198 -15.20 13.74 7.41
C CYS A 198 -14.86 15.07 6.72
N GLY A 199 -14.50 16.09 7.50
CA GLY A 199 -14.37 17.46 6.99
C GLY A 199 -15.75 18.06 6.68
N LYS A 200 -16.14 18.11 5.40
CA LYS A 200 -17.56 18.32 5.02
C LYS A 200 -18.30 16.98 5.11
N MET A 201 -19.63 16.97 5.25
CA MET A 201 -20.42 15.72 5.18
C MET A 201 -20.08 14.95 3.88
N GLY A 202 -19.70 13.67 4.00
CA GLY A 202 -19.24 12.85 2.86
C GLY A 202 -17.89 13.27 2.25
N GLY A 203 -17.08 14.04 2.99
CA GLY A 203 -15.75 14.45 2.57
C GLY A 203 -14.67 13.38 2.80
N TYR A 204 -13.41 13.76 2.60
CA TYR A 204 -12.27 12.85 2.73
C TYR A 204 -11.87 12.66 4.21
N CYS A 205 -11.91 11.43 4.70
CA CYS A 205 -11.57 11.00 6.05
C CYS A 205 -10.06 10.82 6.20
N ASN A 206 -9.26 11.89 6.16
CA ASN A 206 -7.81 11.80 6.33
C ASN A 206 -7.39 11.34 7.74
N ALA A 207 -7.98 11.94 8.78
CA ALA A 207 -7.58 11.79 10.18
C ALA A 207 -8.25 10.60 10.89
N VAL A 208 -8.02 9.39 10.37
CA VAL A 208 -8.52 8.11 10.89
C VAL A 208 -7.38 7.19 11.31
N GLY A 209 -7.59 6.38 12.35
CA GLY A 209 -6.61 5.39 12.80
C GLY A 209 -6.70 5.08 14.29
N VAL A 210 -5.56 4.89 14.95
CA VAL A 210 -5.47 4.43 16.36
C VAL A 210 -4.84 5.53 17.22
N GLN A 211 -5.69 6.27 17.94
CA GLN A 211 -5.26 7.44 18.71
C GLN A 211 -4.15 7.15 19.73
N LYS A 212 -4.18 5.97 20.37
CA LYS A 212 -3.23 5.61 21.45
C LYS A 212 -1.77 5.56 20.99
N VAL A 213 -1.51 5.44 19.69
CA VAL A 213 -0.17 5.32 19.09
C VAL A 213 0.01 6.27 17.90
N ALA A 214 -0.84 7.30 17.82
CA ALA A 214 -0.79 8.35 16.81
C ALA A 214 -0.23 9.65 17.40
N SER A 215 0.62 10.33 16.62
CA SER A 215 1.17 11.63 16.98
C SER A 215 0.18 12.78 16.78
N GLN A 216 -0.78 12.62 15.86
CA GLN A 216 -1.83 13.59 15.60
C GLN A 216 -3.17 13.17 16.21
N PRO A 217 -4.05 14.13 16.50
CA PRO A 217 -5.43 13.83 16.87
C PRO A 217 -6.14 13.10 15.73
N VAL A 218 -6.62 11.88 16.02
CA VAL A 218 -7.58 11.15 15.21
C VAL A 218 -8.92 11.85 15.37
N GLN A 219 -9.47 12.35 14.26
CA GLN A 219 -10.70 13.15 14.27
C GLN A 219 -11.93 12.29 13.98
N TRP A 220 -11.75 11.23 13.19
CA TRP A 220 -12.85 10.41 12.70
C TRP A 220 -12.61 8.94 13.04
N ASP A 221 -13.67 8.28 13.49
CA ASP A 221 -13.65 6.87 13.86
C ASP A 221 -14.92 6.13 13.39
N GLN A 222 -15.65 6.77 12.48
CA GLN A 222 -16.92 6.26 11.95
C GLN A 222 -16.80 5.74 10.52
N CYS A 223 -15.63 5.82 9.88
CA CYS A 223 -15.43 5.44 8.48
C CYS A 223 -14.40 4.32 8.37
N VAL A 224 -14.82 3.13 7.94
CA VAL A 224 -13.94 1.99 7.68
C VAL A 224 -13.84 1.74 6.19
N SER A 225 -12.70 1.23 5.75
CA SER A 225 -12.47 0.95 4.33
C SER A 225 -11.79 -0.40 4.14
N PRO A 226 -12.22 -1.23 3.18
CA PRO A 226 -11.64 -2.56 2.95
C PRO A 226 -10.12 -2.54 2.78
N TYR A 227 -9.55 -1.52 2.13
CA TYR A 227 -8.09 -1.43 2.01
C TYR A 227 -7.37 -1.21 3.33
N GLY A 228 -8.06 -0.82 4.41
CA GLY A 228 -7.47 -0.79 5.75
C GLY A 228 -6.82 -2.12 6.15
N ALA A 229 -7.21 -3.24 5.54
CA ALA A 229 -6.60 -4.56 5.74
C ALA A 229 -5.33 -4.84 4.92
N TYR A 230 -4.96 -4.00 3.94
CA TYR A 230 -3.83 -4.30 3.05
C TYR A 230 -2.50 -4.56 3.79
N PRO A 231 -2.13 -3.82 4.86
CA PRO A 231 -0.86 -4.10 5.52
C PRO A 231 -0.91 -5.41 6.32
N SER A 232 -2.04 -5.70 6.96
CA SER A 232 -2.31 -6.99 7.60
C SER A 232 -2.22 -8.14 6.60
N ILE A 233 -2.70 -7.98 5.36
CA ILE A 233 -2.56 -8.99 4.29
C ILE A 233 -1.09 -9.27 3.95
N LEU A 234 -0.22 -8.25 3.99
CA LEU A 234 1.22 -8.41 3.73
C LEU A 234 1.94 -9.14 4.87
N ILE A 235 1.47 -8.99 6.12
CA ILE A 235 2.06 -9.61 7.32
C ILE A 235 1.51 -11.02 7.55
N ASP A 236 0.19 -11.16 7.60
CA ASP A 236 -0.56 -12.41 7.77
C ASP A 236 -1.76 -12.39 6.82
N ARG A 237 -1.57 -13.01 5.65
CA ARG A 237 -2.60 -13.05 4.59
C ARG A 237 -3.94 -13.59 5.08
N GLY A 238 -3.94 -14.59 5.96
CA GLY A 238 -5.17 -15.22 6.44
C GLY A 238 -5.99 -14.26 7.29
N ALA A 239 -5.36 -13.64 8.30
CA ALA A 239 -6.03 -12.67 9.15
C ALA A 239 -6.44 -11.41 8.39
N GLY A 240 -5.55 -10.87 7.54
CA GLY A 240 -5.86 -9.70 6.72
C GLY A 240 -7.05 -9.93 5.78
N LEU A 241 -7.14 -11.09 5.14
CA LEU A 241 -8.28 -11.43 4.28
C LEU A 241 -9.58 -11.64 5.09
N ALA A 242 -9.50 -12.14 6.32
CA ALA A 242 -10.67 -12.25 7.19
C ALA A 242 -11.25 -10.86 7.52
N TRP A 243 -10.40 -9.90 7.89
CA TRP A 243 -10.82 -8.52 8.14
C TRP A 243 -11.32 -7.81 6.88
N TYR A 244 -10.66 -8.02 5.75
CA TYR A 244 -11.14 -7.55 4.45
C TYR A 244 -12.55 -8.07 4.17
N ASN A 245 -12.77 -9.38 4.35
CA ASN A 245 -14.08 -10.00 4.16
C ASN A 245 -15.15 -9.44 5.12
N THR A 246 -14.82 -9.20 6.39
CA THR A 246 -15.75 -8.54 7.33
C THR A 246 -16.24 -7.20 6.80
N MET A 247 -15.36 -6.37 6.24
CA MET A 247 -15.75 -5.08 5.66
C MET A 247 -16.55 -5.24 4.36
N LEU A 248 -16.28 -6.27 3.55
CA LEU A 248 -17.09 -6.59 2.37
C LEU A 248 -18.49 -7.10 2.71
N SER A 249 -18.66 -7.70 3.88
CA SER A 249 -19.96 -8.17 4.37
C SER A 249 -20.87 -7.04 4.88
N LEU A 250 -20.36 -5.81 5.01
CA LEU A 250 -21.20 -4.66 5.33
C LEU A 250 -22.14 -4.35 4.14
N PRO A 251 -23.36 -3.82 4.41
CA PRO A 251 -24.32 -3.51 3.36
C PRO A 251 -23.73 -2.63 2.25
N HIS A 252 -23.96 -3.00 0.99
CA HIS A 252 -23.53 -2.27 -0.20
C HIS A 252 -22.02 -2.08 -0.35
N MET A 253 -21.19 -2.90 0.31
CA MET A 253 -19.73 -2.82 0.19
C MET A 253 -19.12 -3.60 -0.99
N GLN A 254 -19.95 -4.26 -1.79
CA GLN A 254 -19.53 -5.01 -2.98
C GLN A 254 -20.32 -4.58 -4.21
N THR A 255 -19.63 -4.50 -5.34
CA THR A 255 -20.17 -4.20 -6.67
C THR A 255 -19.64 -5.20 -7.69
N LEU A 256 -20.14 -5.11 -8.94
CA LEU A 256 -19.62 -5.90 -10.06
C LEU A 256 -18.10 -5.75 -10.29
N THR A 257 -17.49 -4.68 -9.79
CA THR A 257 -16.05 -4.40 -9.95
C THR A 257 -15.25 -4.58 -8.65
N GLY A 258 -15.85 -5.21 -7.62
CA GLY A 258 -15.22 -5.51 -6.34
C GLY A 258 -15.71 -4.59 -5.21
N SER A 259 -14.82 -4.31 -4.26
CA SER A 259 -15.14 -3.53 -3.07
C SER A 259 -15.50 -2.08 -3.40
N VAL A 260 -16.41 -1.51 -2.60
CA VAL A 260 -16.68 -0.06 -2.56
C VAL A 260 -15.63 0.64 -1.70
N GLU A 261 -15.50 1.96 -1.87
CA GLU A 261 -14.53 2.82 -1.18
C GLU A 261 -14.55 2.67 0.34
N SER A 262 -15.69 2.86 0.99
CA SER A 262 -15.80 2.85 2.46
C SER A 262 -17.24 2.72 2.93
N SER A 263 -17.40 2.31 4.18
CA SER A 263 -18.68 2.24 4.90
C SER A 263 -18.59 3.03 6.19
N ASP A 264 -19.73 3.47 6.69
CA ASP A 264 -19.81 3.88 8.08
C ASP A 264 -19.71 2.63 8.98
N VAL A 265 -19.24 2.79 10.22
CA VAL A 265 -19.11 1.68 11.17
C VAL A 265 -20.45 1.07 11.56
N ALA A 266 -21.55 1.80 11.36
CA ALA A 266 -22.89 1.29 11.61
C ALA A 266 -23.43 0.45 10.44
N GLY A 267 -22.83 0.49 9.24
CA GLY A 267 -23.31 -0.22 8.06
C GLY A 267 -24.58 0.39 7.44
N THR A 268 -24.87 1.66 7.73
CA THR A 268 -26.07 2.36 7.24
C THR A 268 -25.83 3.16 5.96
N SER A 269 -24.56 3.42 5.60
CA SER A 269 -24.21 4.17 4.40
C SER A 269 -22.81 3.84 3.89
N VAL A 270 -22.63 3.93 2.58
CA VAL A 270 -21.34 3.74 1.90
C VAL A 270 -20.95 4.95 1.06
N ALA A 271 -19.65 5.15 0.83
CA ALA A 271 -19.16 6.09 -0.18
C ALA A 271 -19.17 5.40 -1.55
N THR A 272 -20.15 5.70 -2.41
CA THR A 272 -20.39 5.02 -3.70
C THR A 272 -19.40 5.44 -4.81
N VAL A 273 -18.11 5.36 -4.50
CA VAL A 273 -17.00 5.69 -5.39
C VAL A 273 -16.02 4.51 -5.44
N GLN A 274 -15.18 4.48 -6.46
CA GLN A 274 -14.10 3.51 -6.59
C GLN A 274 -12.82 4.25 -6.91
N THR A 275 -11.80 4.05 -6.08
CA THR A 275 -10.49 4.64 -6.27
C THR A 275 -9.42 3.55 -6.34
N TRP A 276 -8.24 3.92 -6.85
CA TRP A 276 -7.11 3.01 -6.89
C TRP A 276 -6.60 2.71 -5.48
N ASP A 277 -6.56 3.72 -4.62
CA ASP A 277 -6.13 3.66 -3.23
C ASP A 277 -6.93 2.64 -2.42
N THR A 278 -8.27 2.66 -2.51
CA THR A 278 -9.12 1.76 -1.70
C THR A 278 -9.35 0.38 -2.29
N LYS A 279 -8.89 0.11 -3.51
CA LYS A 279 -9.13 -1.17 -4.19
C LYS A 279 -7.86 -1.84 -4.68
N THR A 280 -7.11 -1.17 -5.54
CA THR A 280 -5.91 -1.75 -6.17
C THR A 280 -4.79 -1.97 -5.17
N THR A 281 -4.69 -1.14 -4.13
CA THR A 281 -3.75 -1.36 -3.01
C THR A 281 -3.95 -2.73 -2.37
N THR A 282 -5.21 -3.09 -2.08
CA THR A 282 -5.55 -4.40 -1.53
C THR A 282 -5.22 -5.52 -2.49
N VAL A 283 -5.54 -5.36 -3.79
CA VAL A 283 -5.18 -6.35 -4.82
C VAL A 283 -3.67 -6.56 -4.87
N LEU A 284 -2.89 -5.49 -4.85
CA LEU A 284 -1.43 -5.58 -4.86
C LEU A 284 -0.89 -6.24 -3.58
N ALA A 285 -1.49 -5.98 -2.41
CA ALA A 285 -1.15 -6.67 -1.18
C ALA A 285 -1.49 -8.17 -1.23
N MET A 286 -2.65 -8.56 -1.80
CA MET A 286 -3.01 -9.96 -2.02
C MET A 286 -1.99 -10.69 -2.91
N LEU A 287 -1.42 -9.99 -3.90
CA LEU A 287 -0.33 -10.48 -4.75
C LEU A 287 1.05 -10.49 -4.05
N GLY A 288 1.14 -10.05 -2.80
CA GLY A 288 2.37 -10.01 -2.00
C GLY A 288 3.19 -8.73 -2.14
N GLY A 289 2.62 -7.68 -2.73
CA GLY A 289 3.31 -6.42 -3.02
C GLY A 289 4.36 -6.54 -4.13
N SER A 290 5.06 -5.43 -4.40
CA SER A 290 6.22 -5.41 -5.32
C SER A 290 7.56 -5.61 -4.61
N GLY A 291 7.59 -5.61 -3.27
CA GLY A 291 8.81 -5.72 -2.46
C GLY A 291 9.71 -6.90 -2.85
N PRO A 292 9.21 -8.14 -2.92
CA PRO A 292 10.02 -9.30 -3.29
C PRO A 292 10.65 -9.20 -4.69
N MET A 293 9.92 -8.65 -5.66
CA MET A 293 10.42 -8.42 -7.02
C MET A 293 11.47 -7.31 -7.01
N LEU A 294 11.18 -6.17 -6.38
CA LEU A 294 12.11 -5.04 -6.31
C LEU A 294 13.40 -5.40 -5.56
N ARG A 295 13.35 -6.30 -4.57
CA ARG A 295 14.56 -6.82 -3.92
C ARG A 295 15.54 -7.42 -4.92
N LYS A 296 15.04 -8.25 -5.85
CA LYS A 296 15.88 -8.89 -6.88
C LYS A 296 16.52 -7.85 -7.79
N PHE A 297 15.75 -6.84 -8.20
CA PHE A 297 16.25 -5.74 -9.03
C PHE A 297 17.26 -4.86 -8.30
N LEU A 298 17.00 -4.49 -7.05
CA LEU A 298 17.94 -3.74 -6.23
C LEU A 298 19.24 -4.52 -6.03
N ALA A 299 19.18 -5.84 -5.84
CA ALA A 299 20.38 -6.68 -5.72
C ALA A 299 21.18 -6.68 -7.03
N ARG A 300 20.50 -6.91 -8.17
CA ARG A 300 21.13 -6.88 -9.50
C ARG A 300 21.82 -5.56 -9.79
N ASP A 301 21.20 -4.46 -9.39
CA ASP A 301 21.69 -3.12 -9.66
C ASP A 301 22.68 -2.61 -8.58
N GLY A 302 23.06 -3.45 -7.60
CA GLY A 302 24.01 -3.09 -6.54
C GLY A 302 23.47 -2.11 -5.48
N LEU A 303 22.16 -1.90 -5.44
CA LEU A 303 21.48 -0.94 -4.55
C LEU A 303 20.95 -1.56 -3.25
N LEU A 304 20.81 -2.88 -3.21
CA LEU A 304 20.19 -3.56 -2.07
C LEU A 304 20.96 -3.36 -0.77
N VAL A 305 22.30 -3.45 -0.80
CA VAL A 305 23.14 -3.27 0.40
C VAL A 305 22.94 -1.88 1.00
N ARG A 306 22.86 -0.83 0.17
CA ARG A 306 22.60 0.53 0.64
C ARG A 306 21.22 0.63 1.26
N PHE A 307 20.18 0.08 0.62
CA PHE A 307 18.81 0.04 1.16
C PHE A 307 18.77 -0.63 2.54
N GLU A 308 19.32 -1.84 2.66
CA GLU A 308 19.31 -2.62 3.90
C GLU A 308 20.09 -1.89 5.01
N LEU A 309 21.21 -1.25 4.68
CA LEU A 309 22.02 -0.48 5.62
C LEU A 309 21.25 0.72 6.19
N VAL A 310 20.67 1.57 5.33
CA VAL A 310 20.05 2.82 5.78
C VAL A 310 18.75 2.57 6.53
N VAL A 311 17.89 1.68 6.01
CA VAL A 311 16.64 1.31 6.67
C VAL A 311 16.93 0.52 7.95
N GLY A 312 17.84 -0.46 7.89
CA GLY A 312 18.21 -1.27 9.04
C GLY A 312 18.75 -0.44 10.20
N ARG A 313 19.68 0.49 9.93
CA ARG A 313 20.21 1.41 10.95
C ARG A 313 19.14 2.32 11.53
N MET A 314 18.27 2.88 10.69
CA MET A 314 17.21 3.77 11.13
C MET A 314 16.28 3.09 12.12
N TYR A 315 15.82 1.87 11.84
CA TYR A 315 14.97 1.12 12.77
C TYR A 315 15.74 0.60 13.99
N ALA A 316 16.97 0.10 13.83
CA ALA A 316 17.77 -0.39 14.95
C ALA A 316 18.13 0.70 15.97
N ALA A 317 18.12 1.96 15.57
CA ALA A 317 18.38 3.06 16.47
C ALA A 317 17.15 3.52 17.27
N SER A 318 15.94 3.25 16.79
CA SER A 318 14.69 3.67 17.44
C SER A 318 13.98 2.54 18.19
N PHE A 319 14.26 1.28 17.85
CA PHE A 319 13.56 0.11 18.39
C PHE A 319 14.53 -0.86 19.08
N PRO A 320 14.17 -1.39 20.26
CA PRO A 320 14.97 -2.40 20.92
C PRO A 320 14.94 -3.73 20.15
N MET A 321 16.00 -4.53 20.27
CA MET A 321 16.09 -5.83 19.60
C MET A 321 15.22 -6.90 20.24
N ASP A 322 14.85 -6.73 21.52
CA ASP A 322 14.09 -7.65 22.36
C ASP A 322 12.67 -7.15 22.62
N MET A 323 12.06 -6.44 21.66
CA MET A 323 10.67 -6.01 21.76
C MET A 323 9.75 -7.18 22.10
N ALA A 324 8.80 -6.92 22.99
CA ALA A 324 7.70 -7.85 23.22
C ALA A 324 7.00 -8.12 21.89
N ARG A 325 6.93 -9.40 21.54
CA ARG A 325 6.21 -9.86 20.36
C ARG A 325 4.75 -10.04 20.73
N ALA A 326 3.87 -9.57 19.86
CA ALA A 326 2.46 -9.84 19.99
C ALA A 326 2.20 -11.34 19.73
N GLY A 327 2.32 -12.13 20.80
CA GLY A 327 2.32 -13.59 20.79
C GLY A 327 3.69 -14.22 20.45
N ARG A 328 3.82 -15.54 20.66
CA ARG A 328 5.03 -16.31 20.34
C ARG A 328 5.39 -16.16 18.86
N ALA A 329 6.59 -16.56 18.44
CA ALA A 329 7.06 -16.43 17.04
C ALA A 329 6.11 -17.00 15.95
N ASP A 330 5.11 -17.80 16.34
CA ASP A 330 4.06 -18.38 15.49
C ASP A 330 2.66 -17.74 15.66
N ALA A 331 2.55 -16.65 16.41
CA ALA A 331 1.27 -16.04 16.74
C ALA A 331 0.69 -15.32 15.52
N ARG A 332 -0.39 -15.92 15.01
CA ARG A 332 -1.24 -15.33 13.98
C ARG A 332 -1.80 -14.00 14.47
N LEU A 333 -2.04 -13.09 13.53
CA LEU A 333 -2.73 -11.85 13.81
C LEU A 333 -4.18 -12.12 14.29
N PRO A 334 -4.76 -11.27 15.17
CA PRO A 334 -6.13 -11.47 15.66
C PRO A 334 -7.15 -11.51 14.54
N LEU A 335 -8.02 -12.52 14.57
CA LEU A 335 -9.16 -12.62 13.64
C LEU A 335 -10.31 -11.71 14.07
N PRO A 336 -11.15 -11.23 13.14
CA PRO A 336 -12.36 -10.51 13.51
C PRO A 336 -13.28 -11.43 14.35
N PRO A 337 -13.75 -11.01 15.53
CA PRO A 337 -14.61 -11.82 16.38
C PRO A 337 -15.99 -12.04 15.73
N HIS A 338 -16.64 -13.14 16.11
CA HIS A 338 -18.04 -13.36 15.77
C HIS A 338 -18.93 -12.26 16.34
N GLY A 339 -19.95 -11.85 15.59
CA GLY A 339 -20.89 -10.81 16.02
C GLY A 339 -20.33 -9.38 15.95
N LEU A 340 -19.21 -9.17 15.25
CA LEU A 340 -18.69 -7.83 15.01
C LEU A 340 -19.56 -7.01 14.03
N LEU A 341 -20.27 -7.68 13.12
CA LEU A 341 -21.17 -7.01 12.16
C LEU A 341 -22.40 -6.39 12.88
N PRO A 342 -22.89 -5.21 12.45
CA PRO A 342 -24.04 -4.55 13.06
C PRO A 342 -25.31 -5.40 12.95
N PRO A 343 -26.14 -5.61 14.00
CA PRO A 343 -27.25 -6.59 13.99
C PRO A 343 -28.24 -6.51 12.82
N HIS A 344 -28.46 -5.31 12.28
CA HIS A 344 -29.38 -5.06 11.16
C HIS A 344 -28.78 -5.43 9.78
N TRP A 345 -27.54 -5.94 9.74
CA TRP A 345 -26.85 -6.28 8.49
C TRP A 345 -27.56 -7.35 7.66
N GLU A 346 -28.31 -8.26 8.30
CA GLU A 346 -29.09 -9.31 7.62
C GLU A 346 -30.40 -8.78 7.02
N GLU A 347 -30.92 -7.66 7.53
CA GLU A 347 -32.24 -7.12 7.16
C GLU A 347 -32.19 -6.24 5.91
N HIS A 348 -31.06 -5.56 5.66
CA HIS A 348 -30.85 -4.83 4.42
C HIS A 348 -30.42 -5.81 3.33
N ARG A 349 -31.17 -5.91 2.23
CA ARG A 349 -30.69 -6.59 1.01
C ARG A 349 -29.35 -5.96 0.64
N SER A 350 -28.28 -6.65 0.99
CA SER A 350 -26.94 -6.11 1.18
C SER A 350 -26.20 -5.82 -0.12
N GLU A 351 -26.86 -6.03 -1.25
CA GLU A 351 -26.24 -6.06 -2.57
C GLU A 351 -26.90 -5.00 -3.46
N TYR A 352 -26.08 -4.31 -4.26
CA TYR A 352 -26.62 -3.63 -5.44
C TYR A 352 -27.36 -4.67 -6.28
N SER A 353 -28.46 -4.28 -6.91
CA SER A 353 -29.25 -5.20 -7.77
C SER A 353 -28.41 -5.90 -8.84
N SER A 354 -27.32 -5.26 -9.27
CA SER A 354 -26.36 -5.81 -10.22
C SER A 354 -25.32 -6.77 -9.63
N CYS A 355 -25.12 -6.77 -8.30
CA CYS A 355 -24.15 -7.60 -7.58
C CYS A 355 -24.78 -8.84 -6.93
N GLY A 356 -26.08 -9.05 -7.19
CA GLY A 356 -26.86 -10.16 -6.65
C GLY A 356 -26.34 -11.52 -7.09
N CYS A 357 -26.02 -12.40 -6.15
CA CYS A 357 -25.96 -13.83 -6.47
C CYS A 357 -27.38 -14.32 -6.75
N ASN A 358 -27.79 -14.33 -8.02
CA ASN A 358 -29.07 -14.93 -8.39
C ASN A 358 -29.00 -16.43 -8.03
N ALA A 359 -29.66 -16.83 -6.94
CA ALA A 359 -29.59 -18.20 -6.42
C ALA A 359 -29.94 -19.25 -7.49
N THR A 360 -30.79 -18.88 -8.46
CA THR A 360 -31.13 -19.67 -9.64
C THR A 360 -29.95 -19.92 -10.59
N ALA A 361 -29.01 -18.98 -10.72
CA ALA A 361 -27.81 -19.13 -11.52
C ALA A 361 -26.75 -20.00 -10.82
N ALA A 362 -26.63 -19.91 -9.49
CA ALA A 362 -25.71 -20.73 -8.70
C ALA A 362 -26.15 -22.20 -8.63
N ALA A 363 -27.46 -22.46 -8.50
CA ALA A 363 -28.02 -23.81 -8.51
C ALA A 363 -27.87 -24.52 -9.87
N ASN A 364 -28.00 -23.78 -10.98
CA ASN A 364 -27.83 -24.33 -12.33
C ASN A 364 -26.37 -24.72 -12.65
N MET A 365 -25.37 -24.14 -11.97
CA MET A 365 -23.97 -24.53 -12.13
C MET A 365 -23.58 -25.78 -11.33
N LEU A 366 -24.26 -26.05 -10.21
CA LEU A 366 -24.01 -27.24 -9.38
C LEU A 366 -24.79 -28.49 -9.82
N GLY A 367 -25.78 -28.33 -10.71
CA GLY A 367 -26.60 -29.42 -11.24
C GLY A 367 -26.02 -30.19 -12.42
N VAL A 368 -24.84 -29.81 -12.95
CA VAL A 368 -24.19 -30.55 -14.05
C VAL A 368 -23.30 -31.64 -13.44
N ALA A 369 -23.90 -32.80 -13.17
CA ALA A 369 -23.15 -34.02 -12.93
C ALA A 369 -22.39 -34.40 -14.20
N VAL A 370 -21.09 -34.09 -14.25
CA VAL A 370 -20.19 -34.63 -15.28
C VAL A 370 -19.88 -36.07 -14.91
N THR A 371 -20.62 -37.02 -15.48
CA THR A 371 -20.15 -38.39 -15.61
C THR A 371 -18.95 -38.38 -16.54
N VAL A 372 -17.78 -38.77 -16.02
CA VAL A 372 -16.56 -38.96 -16.81
C VAL A 372 -16.56 -40.39 -17.35
N PRO A 373 -16.59 -40.63 -18.67
CA PRO A 373 -16.16 -41.90 -19.23
C PRO A 373 -14.65 -41.85 -19.50
N ASP A 374 -13.95 -42.90 -19.10
CA ASP A 374 -12.57 -43.18 -19.51
C ASP A 374 -12.46 -43.23 -21.05
N ALA A 375 -11.56 -42.43 -21.63
CA ALA A 375 -10.69 -42.80 -22.75
C ALA A 375 -9.86 -41.61 -23.27
N HIS A 376 -8.62 -41.93 -23.66
CA HIS A 376 -7.59 -41.05 -24.22
C HIS A 376 -8.05 -40.03 -25.29
N VAL A 377 -7.58 -38.78 -25.16
CA VAL A 377 -7.50 -37.81 -26.27
C VAL A 377 -6.16 -37.05 -26.23
N PRO A 378 -5.44 -36.93 -27.37
CA PRO A 378 -4.22 -36.14 -27.52
C PRO A 378 -4.49 -34.63 -27.62
N SER A 379 -3.42 -33.85 -27.43
CA SER A 379 -3.40 -32.39 -27.40
C SER A 379 -4.01 -31.69 -28.62
N SER A 380 -5.11 -30.97 -28.43
CA SER A 380 -5.35 -29.60 -28.93
C SER A 380 -6.81 -29.17 -28.66
N ALA A 381 -6.99 -27.88 -28.38
CA ALA A 381 -8.23 -27.18 -27.99
C ALA A 381 -8.58 -27.20 -26.49
N ILE A 382 -8.29 -26.07 -25.82
CA ILE A 382 -8.76 -25.73 -24.46
C ILE A 382 -10.11 -25.00 -24.62
N PRO A 383 -11.23 -25.51 -24.08
CA PRO A 383 -12.46 -24.73 -23.95
C PRO A 383 -12.32 -23.75 -22.77
N SER A 384 -12.71 -22.50 -23.00
CA SER A 384 -12.73 -21.42 -22.03
C SER A 384 -13.90 -21.56 -21.04
N GLN A 385 -13.70 -22.18 -19.88
CA GLN A 385 -14.60 -22.05 -18.73
C GLN A 385 -13.80 -22.07 -17.42
N TYR A 386 -13.46 -20.88 -16.92
CA TYR A 386 -13.02 -20.68 -15.54
C TYR A 386 -13.92 -19.63 -14.87
N PRO A 387 -14.21 -19.74 -13.56
CA PRO A 387 -15.12 -18.85 -12.85
C PRO A 387 -14.59 -17.41 -12.79
N CYS A 388 -15.53 -16.45 -12.73
CA CYS A 388 -15.38 -15.00 -12.93
C CYS A 388 -14.35 -14.24 -12.06
N TRP A 389 -13.55 -14.88 -11.22
CA TRP A 389 -12.63 -14.19 -10.30
C TRP A 389 -11.15 -14.30 -10.65
N VAL A 390 -10.73 -15.29 -11.47
CA VAL A 390 -9.30 -15.50 -11.78
C VAL A 390 -8.88 -14.81 -13.09
N GLY A 391 -9.80 -14.66 -14.05
CA GLY A 391 -9.51 -14.04 -15.36
C GLY A 391 -9.44 -12.50 -15.35
N ALA A 392 -10.11 -11.84 -14.41
CA ALA A 392 -10.20 -10.37 -14.37
C ALA A 392 -8.88 -9.69 -13.94
N ILE A 393 -8.08 -10.36 -13.10
CA ILE A 393 -6.85 -9.79 -12.53
C ILE A 393 -5.74 -9.65 -13.59
N ILE A 394 -5.70 -10.55 -14.59
CA ILE A 394 -4.72 -10.49 -15.69
C ILE A 394 -5.17 -9.51 -16.78
N TRP A 395 -6.48 -9.37 -17.02
CA TRP A 395 -7.03 -8.48 -18.05
C TRP A 395 -6.94 -6.99 -17.66
N LEU A 396 -7.03 -6.66 -16.37
CA LEU A 396 -6.94 -5.28 -15.86
C LEU A 396 -5.55 -4.64 -16.05
N PHE A 397 -4.48 -5.42 -16.22
CA PHE A 397 -3.15 -4.89 -16.55
C PHE A 397 -2.93 -4.68 -18.06
N LEU A 398 -3.68 -5.38 -18.92
CA LEU A 398 -3.51 -5.32 -20.38
C LEU A 398 -4.41 -4.29 -21.07
N VAL A 399 -5.61 -4.01 -20.53
CA VAL A 399 -6.60 -3.15 -21.23
C VAL A 399 -6.45 -1.66 -20.95
N CYS A 400 -5.80 -1.26 -19.85
CA CYS A 400 -5.56 0.17 -19.55
C CYS A 400 -4.38 0.80 -20.31
N PHE A 401 -3.65 0.07 -21.16
CA PHE A 401 -2.61 0.65 -22.03
C PHE A 401 -3.06 0.93 -23.47
N GLN A 402 -4.33 0.66 -23.81
CA GLN A 402 -4.83 0.88 -25.17
C GLN A 402 -5.73 2.12 -25.34
N GLN A 403 -5.99 2.90 -24.29
CA GLN A 403 -6.83 4.12 -24.36
C GLN A 403 -6.12 5.45 -24.07
N GLN A 404 -4.79 5.47 -24.02
CA GLN A 404 -4.02 6.72 -24.10
C GLN A 404 -2.78 6.52 -25.01
N CYS A 405 -3.05 6.41 -26.31
CA CYS A 405 -2.13 6.75 -27.39
C CYS A 405 -2.90 7.62 -28.38
#